data_AF-A0A0G1QS07-F1
#
_entry.id   AF-A0A0G1QS07-F1
#
_cell.length_a   1.000
_cell.length_b   1.000
_cell.length_c   1.000
_cell.angle_alpha   90.00
_cell.angle_beta   90.00
_cell.angle_gamma   90.00
#
_symmetry.space_group_name_H-M   'P 1'
#
loop_
_entity.id
_entity.type
_entity.pdbx_description
1 polymer ?
#
loop_
_entity_poly.entity_id
_entity_poly.type
_entity_poly.pdbx_seq_one_letter_code
_entity_poly.pdbx_strand_id
1 'polypeptide(L)'
;MDKIRRWRKFGKSRILAENNGRRLVDRSYVNPYNNQVVDFTLFDSSRTSVIIFPLTTLFEIIAIRQFRPAIGQITLELPGGNIDPKDKKLAGTAQRELLEETGYRADK
;
A
#
# COMPACT_ATOMS: atom_id res chain seq x y z
N MET A 1 13.35 16.15 16.57
CA MET A 1 12.12 15.96 15.78
C MET A 1 10.96 15.85 16.75
N ASP A 2 9.92 16.68 16.58
CA ASP A 2 8.72 16.54 17.40
C ASP A 2 8.06 15.17 17.20
N LYS A 3 7.65 14.57 18.31
CA LYS A 3 7.05 13.23 18.31
C LYS A 3 5.66 13.33 17.68
N ILE A 4 5.46 12.67 16.53
CA ILE A 4 4.16 12.64 15.84
C ILE A 4 3.09 12.11 16.81
N ARG A 5 2.04 12.91 17.03
CA ARG A 5 0.91 12.51 17.90
C ARG A 5 -0.08 11.65 17.13
N ARG A 6 -0.61 10.62 17.79
CA ARG A 6 -1.57 9.68 17.19
C ARG A 6 -2.95 10.32 17.00
N TRP A 7 -3.48 10.24 15.79
CA TRP A 7 -4.88 10.54 15.49
C TRP A 7 -5.76 9.35 15.91
N ARG A 8 -6.77 9.60 16.74
CA ARG A 8 -7.67 8.54 17.25
C ARG A 8 -8.96 8.52 16.43
N LYS A 9 -9.37 7.34 15.98
CA LYS A 9 -10.67 7.16 15.31
C LYS A 9 -11.81 7.59 16.25
N PHE A 10 -12.74 8.38 15.74
CA PHE A 10 -13.93 8.83 16.44
C PHE A 10 -15.17 8.13 15.84
N GLY A 11 -15.98 7.49 16.69
CA GLY A 11 -17.21 6.83 16.26
C GLY A 11 -17.03 5.62 15.34
N LYS A 12 -18.15 5.17 14.75
CA LYS A 12 -18.20 4.09 13.76
C LYS A 12 -17.94 4.66 12.36
N SER A 13 -17.28 3.89 11.51
CA SER A 13 -17.17 4.26 10.09
C SER A 13 -18.50 4.04 9.40
N ARG A 14 -18.81 4.84 8.38
CA ARG A 14 -19.94 4.63 7.47
C ARG A 14 -19.41 4.15 6.12
N ILE A 15 -19.91 3.02 5.62
CA ILE A 15 -19.63 2.58 4.24
C ILE A 15 -20.55 3.35 3.31
N LEU A 16 -19.98 4.05 2.34
CA LEU A 16 -20.71 4.81 1.32
C LEU A 16 -21.00 3.96 0.08
N ALA A 17 -20.04 3.14 -0.31
CA ALA A 17 -20.16 2.24 -1.45
C ALA A 17 -19.21 1.04 -1.30
N GLU A 18 -19.58 -0.10 -1.88
CA GLU A 18 -18.75 -1.30 -1.90
C GLU A 18 -18.89 -2.00 -3.26
N ASN A 19 -17.77 -2.31 -3.90
CA ASN A 19 -17.73 -3.08 -5.14
C ASN A 19 -16.36 -3.74 -5.34
N ASN A 20 -16.31 -4.93 -5.92
CA ASN A 20 -15.07 -5.67 -6.24
C ASN A 20 -14.08 -5.74 -5.07
N GLY A 21 -14.59 -5.99 -3.86
CA GLY A 21 -13.79 -6.07 -2.63
C GLY A 21 -13.11 -4.76 -2.19
N ARG A 22 -13.59 -3.61 -2.67
CA ARG A 22 -13.13 -2.26 -2.31
C ARG A 22 -14.28 -1.46 -1.71
N ARG A 23 -13.99 -0.63 -0.72
CA ARG A 23 -14.99 0.19 -0.03
C ARG A 23 -14.63 1.67 -0.09
N LEU A 24 -15.64 2.52 -0.31
CA LEU A 24 -15.56 3.94 0.00
C LEU A 24 -16.16 4.14 1.39
N VAL A 25 -15.43 4.74 2.31
CA VAL A 25 -15.84 4.86 3.71
C VAL A 25 -15.65 6.29 4.22
N ASP A 26 -16.65 6.80 4.96
CA ASP A 26 -16.46 7.97 5.81
C ASP A 26 -15.94 7.54 7.17
N ARG A 27 -14.90 8.23 7.63
CA ARG A 27 -14.26 7.97 8.90
C ARG A 27 -13.82 9.28 9.56
N SER A 28 -14.22 9.45 10.80
CA SER A 28 -13.86 10.60 11.61
C SER A 28 -12.65 10.29 12.49
N TYR A 29 -11.80 11.30 12.72
CA TYR A 29 -10.67 11.23 13.63
C TYR A 29 -10.60 12.47 14.51
N VAL A 30 -10.09 12.30 15.74
CA VAL A 30 -9.77 13.41 16.64
C VAL A 30 -8.37 13.92 16.33
N ASN A 31 -8.28 15.20 15.96
CA ASN A 31 -7.02 15.91 15.76
C ASN A 31 -6.31 16.09 17.13
N PRO A 32 -5.10 15.54 17.32
CA PRO A 32 -4.42 15.56 18.62
C PRO A 32 -3.80 16.92 18.99
N TYR A 33 -3.90 17.92 18.12
CA TYR A 33 -3.35 19.26 18.33
C TYR A 33 -4.41 20.26 18.80
N ASN A 34 -5.67 20.09 18.37
CA ASN A 34 -6.76 21.03 18.69
C ASN A 34 -8.06 20.34 19.16
N ASN A 35 -8.06 19.01 19.31
CA ASN A 35 -9.20 18.18 19.73
C ASN A 35 -10.44 18.25 18.83
N GLN A 36 -10.35 18.84 17.64
CA GLN A 36 -11.45 18.85 16.69
C GLN A 36 -11.65 17.47 16.06
N VAL A 37 -12.91 17.12 15.80
CA VAL A 37 -13.26 15.96 14.99
C VAL A 37 -13.20 16.36 13.53
N VAL A 38 -12.50 15.58 12.71
CA VAL A 38 -12.34 15.81 11.27
C VAL A 38 -12.78 14.56 10.52
N ASP A 39 -13.60 14.76 9.49
CA ASP A 39 -14.12 13.70 8.65
C ASP A 39 -13.26 13.50 7.40
N PHE A 40 -13.04 12.25 7.03
CA PHE A 40 -12.35 11.86 5.81
C PHE A 40 -13.19 10.84 5.04
N THR A 41 -13.33 11.06 3.74
CA THR A 41 -13.80 10.05 2.79
C THR A 41 -12.59 9.29 2.26
N LEU A 42 -12.55 7.98 2.49
CA LEU A 42 -11.39 7.13 2.25
C LEU A 42 -11.74 6.00 1.28
N PHE A 43 -10.83 5.69 0.37
CA PHE A 43 -10.86 4.43 -0.36
C PHE A 43 -10.16 3.35 0.48
N ASP A 44 -10.94 2.49 1.10
CA ASP A 44 -10.47 1.42 1.98
C ASP A 44 -10.43 0.09 1.22
N SER A 45 -9.24 -0.33 0.79
CA SER A 45 -9.05 -1.64 0.19
C SER A 45 -8.78 -2.74 1.22
N SER A 46 -8.50 -2.42 2.50
CA SER A 46 -8.03 -3.34 3.53
C SER A 46 -6.86 -4.27 3.13
N ARG A 47 -6.18 -3.98 2.01
CA ARG A 47 -5.07 -4.79 1.51
C ARG A 47 -3.75 -4.18 1.95
N THR A 48 -2.86 -5.04 2.42
CA THR A 48 -1.46 -4.70 2.64
C THR A 48 -0.67 -5.17 1.43
N SER A 49 0.27 -4.35 1.00
CA SER A 49 1.15 -4.62 -0.13
C SER A 49 2.60 -4.37 0.27
N VAL A 50 3.52 -4.97 -0.47
CA VAL A 50 4.95 -4.69 -0.40
C VAL A 50 5.38 -3.97 -1.67
N ILE A 51 6.34 -3.06 -1.53
CA ILE A 51 7.06 -2.46 -2.66
C ILE A 51 8.53 -2.79 -2.43
N ILE A 52 9.18 -3.38 -3.42
CA ILE A 52 10.56 -3.81 -3.34
C ILE A 52 11.43 -2.74 -3.99
N PHE A 53 12.55 -2.37 -3.37
CA PHE A 53 13.59 -1.55 -4.00
C PHE A 53 14.77 -2.45 -4.33
N PRO A 54 14.81 -3.10 -5.51
CA PRO A 54 15.84 -4.09 -5.82
C PRO A 54 17.08 -3.36 -6.31
N LEU A 55 18.20 -3.55 -5.61
CA LEU A 55 19.48 -2.94 -5.94
C LEU A 55 20.46 -4.02 -6.40
N THR A 56 21.00 -3.88 -7.61
CA THR A 56 22.01 -4.80 -8.14
C THR A 56 23.38 -4.51 -7.54
N THR A 57 24.34 -5.43 -7.71
CA THR A 57 25.74 -5.21 -7.31
C THR A 57 26.44 -4.08 -8.08
N LEU A 58 25.86 -3.66 -9.20
CA LEU A 58 26.29 -2.50 -10.00
C LEU A 58 25.60 -1.20 -9.57
N PHE A 59 24.83 -1.21 -8.47
CA PHE A 59 24.03 -0.08 -8.00
C PHE A 59 22.94 0.37 -8.97
N GLU A 60 22.43 -0.55 -9.78
CA GLU A 60 21.29 -0.31 -10.65
C GLU A 60 19.98 -0.73 -9.96
N ILE A 61 18.89 -0.06 -10.32
CA ILE A 61 17.55 -0.36 -9.76
C ILE A 61 16.75 -1.12 -10.81
N ILE A 62 16.23 -2.28 -10.42
CA ILE A 62 15.30 -3.03 -11.27
C ILE A 62 13.90 -2.43 -11.10
N ALA A 63 13.30 -2.04 -12.22
CA ALA A 63 11.96 -1.47 -12.30
C ALA A 63 11.15 -2.17 -13.41
N ILE A 64 9.83 -2.07 -13.32
CA ILE A 64 8.89 -2.65 -14.28
C ILE A 64 8.06 -1.57 -14.96
N ARG A 65 7.54 -1.90 -16.15
CA ARG A 65 6.52 -1.09 -16.83
C ARG A 65 5.18 -1.79 -16.76
N GLN A 66 4.19 -1.16 -16.15
CA GLN A 66 2.86 -1.75 -15.93
C GLN A 66 1.74 -0.80 -16.36
N PHE A 67 0.71 -1.32 -17.02
CA PHE A 67 -0.51 -0.56 -17.26
C PHE A 67 -1.31 -0.39 -15.97
N ARG A 68 -1.65 0.86 -15.62
CA ARG A 68 -2.44 1.24 -14.44
C ARG A 68 -3.83 1.72 -14.86
N PRO A 69 -4.89 0.89 -14.69
CA PRO A 69 -6.24 1.26 -15.11
C PRO A 69 -6.77 2.54 -14.46
N ALA A 70 -6.36 2.84 -13.22
CA ALA A 70 -6.80 4.04 -12.49
C ALA A 70 -6.43 5.35 -13.20
N ILE A 71 -5.37 5.35 -14.00
CA ILE A 71 -4.91 6.51 -14.77
C ILE A 71 -4.86 6.26 -16.28
N GLY A 72 -5.15 5.04 -16.72
CA GLY A 72 -5.19 4.66 -18.14
C GLY A 72 -3.83 4.72 -18.85
N GLN A 73 -2.72 4.55 -18.13
CA GLN A 73 -1.36 4.70 -18.69
C GLN A 73 -0.41 3.59 -18.26
N ILE A 74 0.69 3.42 -19.01
CA ILE A 74 1.83 2.60 -18.60
C ILE A 74 2.76 3.47 -17.74
N THR A 75 3.05 3.02 -16.54
CA THR A 75 3.93 3.66 -15.56
C THR A 75 5.23 2.90 -15.41
N LEU A 76 6.30 3.60 -15.03
CA LEU A 76 7.55 2.98 -14.56
C LEU A 76 7.50 2.90 -13.04
N GLU A 77 7.58 1.70 -12.49
CA GLU A 77 7.38 1.44 -11.06
C GLU A 77 8.38 0.44 -10.51
N LEU A 78 8.53 0.47 -9.19
CA LEU A 78 9.19 -0.60 -8.46
C LEU A 78 8.29 -1.85 -8.45
N PRO A 79 8.85 -3.06 -8.53
CA PRO A 79 8.07 -4.28 -8.42
C PRO A 79 7.41 -4.39 -7.04
N GLY A 80 6.26 -5.04 -6.99
CA GLY A 80 5.52 -5.20 -5.75
C GLY A 80 4.06 -5.53 -5.93
N GLY A 81 3.51 -6.17 -4.90
CA GLY A 81 2.15 -6.68 -4.94
C GLY A 81 1.54 -6.84 -3.57
N ASN A 82 0.31 -7.34 -3.57
CA ASN A 82 -0.45 -7.57 -2.35
C ASN A 82 0.11 -8.80 -1.62
N ILE A 83 0.01 -8.81 -0.29
CA ILE A 83 0.30 -10.01 0.49
C ILE A 83 -0.70 -11.10 0.10
N ASP A 84 -0.19 -12.27 -0.32
CA ASP A 84 -0.99 -13.47 -0.44
C ASP A 84 -1.16 -14.09 0.97
N PRO A 85 -2.37 -14.51 1.38
CA PRO A 85 -2.57 -15.22 2.65
C PRO A 85 -1.65 -16.45 2.86
N LYS A 86 -1.13 -17.03 1.78
CA LYS A 86 -0.18 -18.16 1.80
C LYS A 86 1.25 -17.71 2.11
N ASP A 87 1.58 -16.43 1.93
CA ASP A 87 2.90 -15.90 2.25
C ASP A 87 3.06 -15.86 3.77
N LYS A 88 4.03 -16.62 4.30
CA LYS A 88 4.25 -16.72 5.75
C LYS A 88 4.66 -15.40 6.40
N LYS A 89 5.31 -14.50 5.65
CA LYS A 89 5.89 -13.21 6.11
C LYS A 89 5.99 -12.22 4.95
N LEU A 90 6.08 -10.92 5.27
CA LEU A 90 6.29 -9.83 4.29
C LEU A 90 7.47 -10.06 3.35
N ALA A 91 8.57 -10.60 3.87
CA ALA A 91 9.75 -10.92 3.07
C ALA A 91 9.47 -12.00 2.01
N GLY A 92 8.59 -12.97 2.31
CA GLY A 92 8.17 -13.99 1.36
C GLY A 92 7.39 -13.40 0.19
N THR A 93 6.44 -12.50 0.49
CA THR A 93 5.72 -11.74 -0.54
C THR A 93 6.69 -10.93 -1.40
N ALA A 94 7.65 -10.24 -0.79
CA ALA A 94 8.63 -9.43 -1.52
C ALA A 94 9.48 -10.28 -2.49
N GLN A 95 9.94 -11.45 -2.03
CA GLN A 95 10.72 -12.38 -2.87
C GLN A 95 9.90 -12.97 -4.02
N ARG A 96 8.64 -13.33 -3.76
CA ARG A 96 7.73 -13.86 -4.78
C ARG A 96 7.43 -12.82 -5.86
N GLU A 97 6.99 -11.63 -5.45
CA GLU A 97 6.63 -10.55 -6.40
C GLU A 97 7.84 -10.14 -7.24
N LEU A 98 9.03 -10.00 -6.63
CA LEU A 98 10.25 -9.69 -7.38
C LEU A 98 10.53 -10.74 -8.46
N LEU A 99 10.43 -12.03 -8.12
CA LEU A 99 10.66 -13.12 -9.06
C LEU A 99 9.60 -13.15 -10.17
N GLU A 100 8.33 -13.01 -9.82
CA GLU A 100 7.21 -13.10 -10.76
C GLU A 100 7.22 -11.96 -11.78
N GLU A 101 7.51 -10.73 -11.35
CA GLU A 101 7.44 -9.55 -12.22
C GLU A 101 8.74 -9.27 -12.98
N THR A 102 9.89 -9.72 -12.46
CA THR A 102 11.21 -9.36 -13.02
C THR A 102 12.09 -10.55 -13.38
N GLY A 103 11.80 -11.74 -12.87
CA GLY A 103 12.67 -12.92 -12.99
C GLY A 103 13.89 -12.93 -12.06
N TYR A 104 14.14 -11.87 -11.29
CA TYR A 104 15.27 -11.78 -10.37
C TYR A 104 14.97 -12.38 -9.00
N ARG A 105 16.04 -12.83 -8.32
CA ARG A 105 16.01 -13.25 -6.92
C ARG A 105 16.94 -12.36 -6.13
N ALA A 106 16.48 -11.90 -4.97
CA ALA A 106 17.31 -11.17 -4.03
C ALA A 106 17.98 -12.14 -3.07
N ASP A 107 19.28 -11.94 -2.84
CA ASP A 107 20.05 -12.70 -1.85
C ASP A 107 19.77 -12.24 -0.40
N LYS A 108 19.22 -11.02 -0.24
CA LYS A 108 18.91 -10.37 1.04
C LYS A 108 17.62 -9.55 0.95
#